data_AF-A0A1H3J0J1-F1
#
_entry.id   AF-A0A1H3J0J1-F1
#
_cell.length_a   1.000
_cell.length_b   1.000
_cell.length_c   1.000
_cell.angle_alpha   90.00
_cell.angle_beta   90.00
_cell.angle_gamma   90.00
#
_symmetry.space_group_name_H-M   'P 1'
#
loop_
_entity.id
_entity.type
_entity.pdbx_description
1 polymer ?
#
loop_
_entity_poly.entity_id
_entity_poly.type
_entity_poly.pdbx_seq_one_letter_code
_entity_poly.pdbx_strand_id
1 'polypeptide(L)'
;MDAEDVEQLLRDQRARRAGRDELSRAHPEFAQVSPRAGELDEAALADLAGRDPDAALRLVTALGRAFDPALRTAARALAARLPVGPPRTGVPDRSGSRRVVTRRDPTGADLDLDATLAARGAEPHWRAEHLHTRSWRATGRACVLLVDASGSVAGDELAAAVLTAAALAQRMRPGDELAVAAFWSTAVLLQPLSAQPRPEVVVDRLFDLAGGGTTDLDLALRTAAEQLARTRTAARDVLLLSDGMPTDSPDPRPAAAALARAGTRLHVLTLSADPESVANCAALAAAGGGRSAPLHSPSQAPSAVRTLLD
;
A
#
# COMPACT_ATOMS: atom_id res chain seq x y z
N MET A 1 7.88 15.76 2.06
CA MET A 1 7.49 15.81 3.49
C MET A 1 8.48 14.99 4.26
N ASP A 2 8.98 15.59 5.33
CA ASP A 2 10.03 15.00 6.14
C ASP A 2 9.38 14.18 7.26
N ALA A 3 10.13 13.34 7.97
CA ALA A 3 9.55 12.46 8.99
C ALA A 3 8.85 13.23 10.12
N GLU A 4 9.36 14.42 10.48
CA GLU A 4 8.77 15.29 11.50
C GLU A 4 7.44 15.91 11.03
N ASP A 5 7.36 16.35 9.77
CA ASP A 5 6.14 16.89 9.19
C ASP A 5 5.04 15.83 9.15
N VAL A 6 5.39 14.59 8.82
CA VAL A 6 4.47 13.45 8.81
C VAL A 6 3.92 13.20 10.22
N GLU A 7 4.79 13.17 11.23
CA GLU A 7 4.37 12.97 12.62
C GLU A 7 3.44 14.09 13.11
N GLN A 8 3.75 15.35 12.77
CA GLN A 8 2.90 16.48 13.13
C GLN A 8 1.54 16.41 12.43
N LEU A 9 1.54 16.14 11.12
CA LEU A 9 0.31 15.99 10.35
C LEU A 9 -0.56 14.85 10.87
N LEU A 10 0.02 13.70 11.23
CA LEU A 10 -0.72 12.58 11.81
C LEU A 10 -1.35 12.94 13.16
N ARG A 11 -0.69 13.77 13.98
CA ARG A 11 -1.28 14.28 15.24
C ARG A 11 -2.48 15.18 14.96
N ASP A 12 -2.37 16.04 13.97
CA ASP A 12 -3.43 16.99 13.58
C ASP A 12 -4.61 16.29 12.90
N GLN A 13 -4.32 15.21 12.16
CA GLN A 13 -5.29 14.38 11.46
C GLN A 13 -5.93 13.29 12.32
N ARG A 14 -5.62 13.22 13.63
CA ARG A 14 -6.17 12.19 14.52
C ARG A 14 -7.68 12.10 14.40
N ALA A 15 -8.14 10.99 13.83
CA ALA A 15 -9.55 10.73 13.60
C ALA A 15 -10.37 10.92 14.89
N ARG A 16 -11.59 11.46 14.73
CA ARG A 16 -12.53 11.60 15.85
C ARG A 16 -12.77 10.23 16.46
N ARG A 17 -12.62 10.16 17.77
CA ARG A 17 -12.77 8.91 18.50
C ARG A 17 -14.23 8.66 18.78
N ALA A 18 -14.72 7.49 18.37
CA ALA A 18 -16.08 7.08 18.63
C ALA A 18 -16.27 6.72 20.11
N GLY A 19 -17.36 7.21 20.70
CA GLY A 19 -17.78 6.83 22.04
C GLY A 19 -18.41 5.42 22.05
N ARG A 20 -18.51 4.80 23.21
CA ARG A 20 -19.11 3.46 23.36
C ARG A 20 -20.56 3.39 22.84
N ASP A 21 -21.37 4.42 23.11
CA ASP A 21 -22.77 4.50 22.65
C ASP A 21 -22.89 4.71 21.14
N GLU A 22 -21.87 5.31 20.51
CA GLU A 22 -21.80 5.45 19.07
C GLU A 22 -21.42 4.11 18.42
N LEU A 23 -20.40 3.43 18.97
CA LEU A 23 -19.99 2.10 18.52
C LEU A 23 -21.13 1.07 18.66
N SER A 24 -21.87 1.10 19.77
CA SER A 24 -23.01 0.20 19.98
C SER A 24 -24.19 0.48 19.05
N ARG A 25 -24.35 1.71 18.55
CA ARG A 25 -25.37 2.05 17.55
C ARG A 25 -24.96 1.70 16.14
N ALA A 26 -23.67 1.88 15.82
CA ALA A 26 -23.12 1.59 14.50
C ALA A 26 -22.89 0.09 14.26
N HIS A 27 -22.60 -0.68 15.32
CA HIS A 27 -22.26 -2.09 15.25
C HIS A 27 -23.09 -2.90 16.27
N PRO A 28 -24.12 -3.64 15.83
CA PRO A 28 -24.97 -4.40 16.75
C PRO A 28 -24.21 -5.51 17.49
N GLU A 29 -23.10 -6.00 16.94
CA GLU A 29 -22.26 -7.05 17.52
C GLU A 29 -21.30 -6.52 18.61
N PHE A 30 -21.14 -5.19 18.71
CA PHE A 30 -20.21 -4.55 19.63
C PHE A 30 -20.40 -4.99 21.09
N ALA A 31 -21.66 -5.09 21.55
CA ALA A 31 -21.98 -5.45 22.93
C ALA A 31 -21.52 -6.88 23.31
N GLN A 32 -21.43 -7.78 22.33
CA GLN A 32 -20.97 -9.16 22.52
C GLN A 32 -19.44 -9.24 22.53
N VAL A 33 -18.78 -8.44 21.68
CA VAL A 33 -17.31 -8.43 21.53
C VAL A 33 -16.62 -7.59 22.60
N SER A 34 -17.25 -6.54 23.11
CA SER A 34 -16.73 -5.72 24.20
C SER A 34 -17.79 -5.58 25.29
N PRO A 35 -17.97 -6.59 26.16
CA PRO A 35 -19.03 -6.58 27.16
C PRO A 35 -18.84 -5.53 28.25
N ARG A 36 -17.58 -5.18 28.59
CA ARG A 36 -17.22 -4.13 29.55
C ARG A 36 -16.25 -3.13 28.95
N ALA A 37 -16.15 -1.95 29.57
CA ALA A 37 -15.17 -0.95 29.19
C ALA A 37 -13.74 -1.52 29.33
N GLY A 38 -12.90 -1.29 28.31
CA GLY A 38 -11.54 -1.81 28.23
C GLY A 38 -11.39 -3.32 27.97
N GLU A 39 -12.48 -4.09 27.95
CA GLU A 39 -12.44 -5.53 27.67
C GLU A 39 -12.80 -5.79 26.20
N LEU A 40 -11.96 -6.58 25.53
CA LEU A 40 -12.21 -7.14 24.20
C LEU A 40 -12.17 -8.66 24.31
N ASP A 41 -13.29 -9.30 24.03
CA ASP A 41 -13.42 -10.75 23.99
C ASP A 41 -12.96 -11.26 22.62
N GLU A 42 -11.71 -11.75 22.56
CA GLU A 42 -11.12 -12.31 21.35
C GLU A 42 -11.90 -13.53 20.83
N ALA A 43 -12.53 -14.31 21.72
CA ALA A 43 -13.29 -15.50 21.32
C ALA A 43 -14.62 -15.11 20.67
N ALA A 44 -15.32 -14.11 21.23
CA ALA A 44 -16.53 -13.55 20.62
C ALA A 44 -16.22 -12.90 19.27
N LEU A 45 -15.07 -12.22 19.15
CA LEU A 45 -14.62 -11.66 17.87
C LEU A 45 -14.27 -12.76 16.85
N ALA A 46 -13.62 -13.84 17.29
CA ALA A 46 -13.30 -14.97 16.41
C ALA A 46 -14.56 -15.70 15.93
N ASP A 47 -15.57 -15.86 16.79
CA ASP A 47 -16.88 -16.38 16.41
C ASP A 47 -17.57 -15.46 15.39
N LEU A 48 -17.54 -14.15 15.63
CA LEU A 48 -18.04 -13.18 14.66
C LEU A 48 -17.31 -13.29 13.33
N ALA A 49 -15.97 -13.36 13.33
CA ALA A 49 -15.17 -13.51 12.11
C ALA A 49 -15.47 -14.82 11.37
N GLY A 50 -15.84 -15.88 12.08
CA GLY A 50 -16.29 -17.15 11.49
C GLY A 50 -17.66 -17.06 10.84
N ARG A 51 -18.57 -16.21 11.35
CA ARG A 51 -19.92 -16.00 10.81
C ARG A 51 -19.97 -14.95 9.71
N ASP A 52 -19.34 -13.80 9.94
CA ASP A 52 -19.24 -12.67 9.04
C ASP A 52 -17.86 -12.00 9.21
N PRO A 53 -16.89 -12.33 8.33
CA PRO A 53 -15.54 -11.77 8.43
C PRO A 53 -15.53 -10.27 8.20
N ASP A 54 -16.38 -9.75 7.31
CA ASP A 54 -16.41 -8.32 6.98
C ASP A 54 -16.99 -7.51 8.15
N ALA A 55 -18.01 -8.01 8.84
CA ALA A 55 -18.52 -7.38 10.06
C ALA A 55 -17.47 -7.36 11.18
N ALA A 56 -16.73 -8.46 11.37
CA ALA A 56 -15.63 -8.51 12.35
C ALA A 56 -14.53 -7.48 12.03
N LEU A 57 -14.18 -7.35 10.75
CA LEU A 57 -13.14 -6.42 10.29
C LEU A 57 -13.57 -4.96 10.44
N ARG A 58 -14.82 -4.63 10.08
CA ARG A 58 -15.40 -3.31 10.34
C ARG A 58 -15.38 -2.97 11.82
N LEU A 59 -15.75 -3.93 12.68
CA LEU A 59 -15.75 -3.75 14.12
C LEU A 59 -14.35 -3.51 14.66
N VAL A 60 -13.37 -4.37 14.35
CA VAL A 60 -11.95 -4.18 14.75
C VAL A 60 -11.44 -2.81 14.31
N THR A 61 -11.83 -2.39 13.11
CA THR A 61 -11.42 -1.11 12.55
C THR A 61 -12.01 0.07 13.32
N ALA A 62 -13.30 -0.01 13.68
CA ALA A 62 -13.96 0.98 14.53
C ALA A 62 -13.38 1.01 15.95
N LEU A 63 -13.09 -0.17 16.52
CA LEU A 63 -12.45 -0.30 17.84
C LEU A 63 -11.03 0.29 17.84
N GLY A 64 -10.27 0.16 16.75
CA GLY A 64 -8.94 0.78 16.56
C GLY A 64 -8.95 2.32 16.60
N ARG A 65 -10.14 2.94 16.55
CA ARG A 65 -10.38 4.38 16.73
C ARG A 65 -11.28 4.71 17.93
N ALA A 66 -11.57 3.75 18.80
CA ALA A 66 -12.39 3.98 19.98
C ALA A 66 -11.77 5.02 20.92
N PHE A 67 -12.62 5.74 21.67
CA PHE A 67 -12.17 6.66 22.72
C PHE A 67 -11.36 5.95 23.80
N ASP A 68 -11.84 4.77 24.21
CA ASP A 68 -11.23 3.88 25.19
C ASP A 68 -9.81 3.46 24.77
N PRO A 69 -8.77 3.85 25.53
CA PRO A 69 -7.38 3.51 25.20
C PRO A 69 -7.09 2.02 25.22
N ALA A 70 -7.65 1.25 26.17
CA ALA A 70 -7.36 -0.17 26.31
C ALA A 70 -7.97 -0.96 25.16
N LEU A 71 -9.23 -0.66 24.84
CA LEU A 71 -9.93 -1.25 23.71
C LEU A 71 -9.26 -0.94 22.37
N ARG A 72 -8.81 0.31 22.21
CA ARG A 72 -8.06 0.74 21.02
C ARG A 72 -6.75 -0.01 20.86
N THR A 73 -5.97 -0.15 21.93
CA THR A 73 -4.71 -0.92 21.91
C THR A 73 -4.95 -2.39 21.58
N ALA A 74 -5.97 -3.02 22.18
CA ALA A 74 -6.32 -4.41 21.90
C ALA A 74 -6.71 -4.60 20.42
N ALA A 75 -7.58 -3.74 19.88
CA ALA A 75 -8.01 -3.81 18.50
C ALA A 75 -6.87 -3.60 17.49
N ARG A 76 -5.94 -2.66 17.76
CA ARG A 76 -4.75 -2.43 16.93
C ARG A 76 -3.80 -3.63 16.93
N ALA A 77 -3.58 -4.23 18.11
CA ALA A 77 -2.78 -5.45 18.23
C ALA A 77 -3.42 -6.61 17.46
N LEU A 78 -4.75 -6.74 17.49
CA LEU A 78 -5.47 -7.75 16.71
C LEU A 78 -5.40 -7.48 15.20
N ALA A 79 -5.59 -6.24 14.77
CA ALA A 79 -5.51 -5.85 13.37
C ALA A 79 -4.14 -6.21 12.74
N ALA A 80 -3.05 -6.00 13.50
CA ALA A 80 -1.71 -6.40 13.08
C ALA A 80 -1.51 -7.93 13.01
N ARG A 81 -2.33 -8.70 13.72
CA ARG A 81 -2.27 -10.17 13.81
C ARG A 81 -3.34 -10.87 12.97
N LEU A 82 -4.15 -10.14 12.21
CA LEU A 82 -5.23 -10.72 11.41
C LEU A 82 -4.67 -11.81 10.48
N PRO A 83 -5.27 -13.01 10.47
CA PRO A 83 -4.81 -14.10 9.62
C PRO A 83 -5.13 -13.78 8.16
N VAL A 84 -4.13 -13.37 7.39
CA VAL A 84 -4.29 -13.00 5.99
C VAL A 84 -4.05 -14.21 5.09
N GLY A 85 -4.92 -15.22 5.19
CA GLY A 85 -4.87 -16.45 4.39
C GLY A 85 -3.59 -17.28 4.57
N PRO A 86 -3.53 -18.50 4.01
CA PRO A 86 -2.36 -19.35 4.16
C PRO A 86 -1.15 -18.72 3.44
N PRO A 87 0.05 -18.77 4.05
CA PRO A 87 1.27 -18.36 3.39
C PRO A 87 1.50 -19.21 2.13
N ARG A 88 2.17 -18.59 1.15
CA ARG A 88 2.49 -19.10 -0.19
C ARG A 88 2.63 -20.62 -0.27
N THR A 89 1.68 -21.29 -0.93
CA THR A 89 1.90 -22.61 -1.53
C THR A 89 2.17 -22.44 -3.02
N GLY A 90 3.39 -22.76 -3.48
CA GLY A 90 3.60 -23.18 -4.87
C GLY A 90 4.35 -22.25 -5.84
N VAL A 91 4.81 -21.06 -5.45
CA VAL A 91 5.72 -20.30 -6.35
C VAL A 91 7.17 -20.69 -6.01
N PRO A 92 7.90 -21.35 -6.94
CA PRO A 92 9.24 -21.85 -6.66
C PRO A 92 10.11 -20.72 -6.13
N ASP A 93 10.94 -21.07 -5.17
CA ASP A 93 11.97 -20.20 -4.68
C ASP A 93 12.77 -19.71 -5.88
N ARG A 94 12.70 -18.41 -6.20
CA ARG A 94 13.72 -17.82 -7.07
C ARG A 94 14.97 -17.67 -6.21
N SER A 95 15.57 -18.80 -5.84
CA SER A 95 16.95 -18.90 -5.40
C SER A 95 17.84 -18.62 -6.60
N GLY A 96 17.81 -17.36 -7.05
CA GLY A 96 18.75 -16.83 -8.01
C GLY A 96 19.65 -15.88 -7.26
N SER A 97 20.93 -16.22 -7.17
CA SER A 97 22.01 -15.28 -6.86
C SER A 97 21.79 -13.94 -7.57
N ARG A 98 22.13 -12.85 -6.89
CA ARG A 98 22.12 -11.48 -7.42
C ARG A 98 22.45 -11.48 -8.92
N ARG A 99 21.57 -10.97 -9.77
CA ARG A 99 21.86 -10.85 -11.21
C ARG A 99 22.54 -9.51 -11.47
N VAL A 100 23.64 -9.52 -12.21
CA VAL A 100 24.22 -8.29 -12.74
C VAL A 100 23.25 -7.73 -13.78
N VAL A 101 22.87 -6.47 -13.63
CA VAL A 101 21.97 -5.78 -14.55
C VAL A 101 22.56 -4.42 -14.87
N THR A 102 22.47 -4.05 -16.14
CA THR A 102 22.99 -2.79 -16.68
C THR A 102 21.90 -1.73 -16.66
N ARG A 103 22.19 -0.55 -16.11
CA ARG A 103 21.22 0.57 -16.01
C ARG A 103 21.93 1.92 -16.11
N ARG A 104 21.21 2.97 -16.47
CA ARG A 104 21.61 4.36 -16.19
C ARG A 104 21.48 4.67 -14.70
N ASP A 105 22.59 4.60 -13.98
CA ASP A 105 22.71 5.05 -12.59
C ASP A 105 23.98 5.92 -12.47
N PRO A 106 23.84 7.23 -12.19
CA PRO A 106 24.96 8.17 -12.10
C PRO A 106 25.85 7.94 -10.87
N THR A 107 25.43 7.09 -9.93
CA THR A 107 26.17 6.75 -8.70
C THR A 107 26.77 5.33 -8.73
N GLY A 108 26.61 4.60 -9.84
CA GLY A 108 27.10 3.24 -9.98
C GLY A 108 28.62 3.17 -10.09
N ALA A 109 29.25 2.26 -9.35
CA ALA A 109 30.71 2.11 -9.30
C ALA A 109 31.31 1.27 -10.46
N ASP A 110 30.49 0.49 -11.18
CA ASP A 110 30.93 -0.38 -12.27
C ASP A 110 30.24 0.04 -13.58
N LEU A 111 31.01 0.40 -14.61
CA LEU A 111 30.52 0.92 -15.89
C LEU A 111 30.34 -0.22 -16.91
N ASP A 112 29.15 -0.34 -17.49
CA ASP A 112 28.92 -1.21 -18.65
C ASP A 112 29.40 -0.50 -19.91
N LEU A 113 30.65 -0.76 -20.29
CA LEU A 113 31.26 -0.15 -21.46
C LEU A 113 30.49 -0.47 -22.76
N ASP A 114 30.02 -1.70 -22.93
CA ASP A 114 29.34 -2.11 -24.16
C ASP A 114 28.01 -1.37 -24.32
N ALA A 115 27.19 -1.34 -23.27
CA ALA A 115 25.92 -0.62 -23.29
C ALA A 115 26.10 0.90 -23.36
N THR A 116 27.16 1.42 -22.71
CA THR A 116 27.50 2.85 -22.74
C THR A 116 27.97 3.30 -24.12
N LEU A 117 28.80 2.50 -24.79
CA LEU A 117 29.26 2.77 -26.14
C LEU A 117 28.12 2.62 -27.16
N ALA A 118 27.28 1.60 -27.00
CA ALA A 118 26.09 1.42 -27.83
C ALA A 118 25.11 2.60 -27.69
N ALA A 119 24.91 3.10 -26.46
CA ALA A 119 24.04 4.24 -26.20
C ALA A 119 24.61 5.58 -26.69
N ARG A 120 25.94 5.76 -26.69
CA ARG A 120 26.57 6.94 -27.31
C ARG A 120 26.45 6.92 -28.83
N GLY A 121 26.59 5.73 -29.43
CA GLY A 121 26.68 5.60 -30.88
C GLY A 121 27.78 6.50 -31.47
N ALA A 122 27.43 7.27 -32.49
CA ALA A 122 28.34 8.18 -33.20
C ALA A 122 28.40 9.59 -32.60
N GLU A 123 27.76 9.85 -31.45
CA GLU A 123 27.75 11.19 -30.86
C GLU A 123 29.16 11.67 -30.48
N PRO A 124 29.52 12.91 -30.82
CA PRO A 124 30.89 13.43 -30.62
C PRO A 124 31.23 13.75 -29.17
N HIS A 125 30.23 14.05 -28.32
CA HIS A 125 30.41 14.38 -26.90
C HIS A 125 29.72 13.38 -25.98
N TRP A 126 30.33 13.11 -24.83
CA TRP A 126 29.74 12.28 -23.78
C TRP A 126 28.70 13.07 -22.98
N ARG A 127 27.55 12.45 -22.72
CA ARG A 127 26.50 12.98 -21.84
C ARG A 127 26.18 11.98 -20.74
N ALA A 128 25.63 12.46 -19.63
CA ALA A 128 25.23 11.61 -18.50
C ALA A 128 24.23 10.52 -18.92
N GLU A 129 23.38 10.80 -19.90
CA GLU A 129 22.41 9.86 -20.48
C GLU A 129 23.05 8.69 -21.26
N HIS A 130 24.31 8.79 -21.66
CA HIS A 130 25.04 7.70 -22.32
C HIS A 130 25.60 6.70 -21.31
N LEU A 131 25.81 7.11 -20.06
CA LEU A 131 26.48 6.29 -19.05
C LEU A 131 25.54 5.21 -18.52
N HIS A 132 25.93 3.95 -18.73
CA HIS A 132 25.27 2.77 -18.19
C HIS A 132 26.23 2.06 -17.24
N THR A 133 25.78 1.76 -16.04
CA THR A 133 26.52 1.09 -14.99
C THR A 133 25.94 -0.31 -14.73
N ARG A 134 26.81 -1.27 -14.42
CA ARG A 134 26.46 -2.62 -13.98
C ARG A 134 26.25 -2.58 -12.47
N SER A 135 25.16 -3.18 -12.02
CA SER A 135 24.89 -3.32 -10.59
C SER A 135 24.34 -4.70 -10.29
N TRP A 136 24.70 -5.22 -9.12
CA TRP A 136 24.12 -6.45 -8.59
C TRP A 136 22.70 -6.16 -8.12
N ARG A 137 21.69 -6.70 -8.80
CA ARG A 137 20.30 -6.66 -8.32
C ARG A 137 20.03 -7.83 -7.40
N ALA A 138 19.48 -7.53 -6.22
CA ALA A 138 18.81 -8.54 -5.40
C ALA A 138 17.59 -9.06 -6.17
N THR A 139 17.36 -10.37 -6.12
CA THR A 139 16.19 -11.06 -6.68
C THR A 139 14.91 -10.81 -5.88
N GLY A 140 14.94 -9.88 -4.92
CA GLY A 140 13.78 -9.48 -4.14
C GLY A 140 12.73 -8.74 -4.96
N ARG A 141 11.70 -8.27 -4.26
CA ARG A 141 10.64 -7.40 -4.74
C ARG A 141 10.60 -6.11 -3.93
N ALA A 142 10.34 -4.99 -4.60
CA ALA A 142 10.01 -3.73 -3.95
C ALA A 142 8.56 -3.40 -4.26
N CYS A 143 7.75 -3.25 -3.21
CA CYS A 143 6.33 -2.92 -3.33
C CYS A 143 6.03 -1.58 -2.66
N VAL A 144 5.22 -0.75 -3.33
CA VAL A 144 4.63 0.44 -2.72
C VAL A 144 3.12 0.28 -2.68
N LEU A 145 2.53 0.30 -1.49
CA LEU A 145 1.09 0.41 -1.32
C LEU A 145 0.70 1.88 -1.23
N LEU A 146 -0.19 2.31 -2.12
CA LEU A 146 -0.85 3.61 -2.09
C LEU A 146 -2.29 3.41 -1.63
N VAL A 147 -2.66 4.06 -0.54
CA VAL A 147 -4.02 4.03 0.03
C VAL A 147 -4.69 5.37 -0.21
N ASP A 148 -5.79 5.36 -0.96
CA ASP A 148 -6.62 6.53 -1.13
C ASP A 148 -7.34 6.85 0.18
N ALA A 149 -7.11 8.06 0.66
CA ALA A 149 -7.68 8.62 1.87
C ALA A 149 -8.43 9.93 1.58
N SER A 150 -8.88 10.13 0.34
CA SER A 150 -9.64 11.30 -0.11
C SER A 150 -11.07 11.36 0.41
N GLY A 151 -11.64 10.22 0.78
CA GLY A 151 -12.90 10.11 1.49
C GLY A 151 -12.72 10.06 3.01
N SER A 152 -13.82 10.05 3.75
CA SER A 152 -13.77 9.64 5.14
C SER A 152 -13.33 8.19 5.21
N VAL A 153 -12.06 7.95 5.53
CA VAL A 153 -11.48 6.61 5.65
C VAL A 153 -12.13 5.91 6.83
N ALA A 154 -13.33 5.34 6.68
CA ALA A 154 -14.13 4.79 7.76
C ALA A 154 -14.76 3.45 7.36
N GLY A 155 -14.93 2.55 8.32
CA GLY A 155 -15.53 1.25 8.07
C GLY A 155 -14.71 0.41 7.08
N ASP A 156 -15.30 0.12 5.92
CA ASP A 156 -14.79 -0.85 4.95
C ASP A 156 -13.51 -0.40 4.22
N GLU A 157 -13.37 0.88 3.86
CA GLU A 157 -12.17 1.38 3.15
C GLU A 157 -10.91 1.23 4.00
N LEU A 158 -11.02 1.57 5.29
CA LEU A 158 -9.92 1.41 6.23
C LEU A 158 -9.62 -0.07 6.50
N ALA A 159 -10.67 -0.89 6.67
CA ALA A 159 -10.50 -2.34 6.85
C ALA A 159 -9.80 -2.97 5.63
N ALA A 160 -10.18 -2.57 4.41
CA ALA A 160 -9.56 -2.98 3.16
C ALA A 160 -8.10 -2.54 3.09
N ALA A 161 -7.78 -1.29 3.47
CA ALA A 161 -6.41 -0.78 3.49
C ALA A 161 -5.53 -1.55 4.48
N VAL A 162 -6.01 -1.78 5.70
CA VAL A 162 -5.32 -2.54 6.74
C VAL A 162 -5.05 -3.98 6.29
N LEU A 163 -6.05 -4.66 5.73
CA LEU A 163 -5.89 -6.03 5.22
C LEU A 163 -4.97 -6.10 4.01
N THR A 164 -5.04 -5.12 3.10
CA THR A 164 -4.16 -5.06 1.94
C THR A 164 -2.71 -4.87 2.39
N ALA A 165 -2.46 -3.97 3.35
CA ALA A 165 -1.13 -3.77 3.93
C ALA A 165 -0.61 -5.02 4.65
N ALA A 166 -1.46 -5.68 5.45
CA ALA A 166 -1.12 -6.91 6.14
C ALA A 166 -0.87 -8.08 5.14
N ALA A 167 -1.68 -8.19 4.09
CA ALA A 167 -1.51 -9.18 3.02
C ALA A 167 -0.17 -9.00 2.30
N LEU A 168 0.19 -7.76 1.99
CA LEU A 168 1.46 -7.44 1.38
C LEU A 168 2.62 -7.79 2.31
N ALA A 169 2.57 -7.34 3.56
CA ALA A 169 3.62 -7.59 4.56
C ALA A 169 3.88 -9.09 4.76
N GLN A 170 2.82 -9.92 4.83
CA GLN A 170 2.97 -11.38 4.95
C GLN A 170 3.46 -12.06 3.67
N ARG A 171 3.25 -11.43 2.50
CA ARG A 171 3.78 -11.95 1.21
C ARG A 171 5.24 -11.59 0.98
N MET A 172 5.77 -10.57 1.65
CA MET A 172 7.16 -10.15 1.52
C MET A 172 8.11 -11.19 2.11
N ARG A 173 9.18 -11.50 1.38
CA ARG A 173 10.27 -12.35 1.86
C ARG A 173 11.29 -11.53 2.67
N PRO A 174 12.13 -12.18 3.49
CA PRO A 174 13.29 -11.50 4.07
C PRO A 174 14.14 -10.84 2.97
N GLY A 175 14.27 -9.50 3.03
CA GLY A 175 14.98 -8.70 2.03
C GLY A 175 14.11 -8.06 0.95
N ASP A 176 12.82 -8.39 0.88
CA ASP A 176 11.86 -7.62 0.07
C ASP A 176 11.51 -6.30 0.76
N GLU A 177 11.32 -5.26 -0.04
CA GLU A 177 11.09 -3.91 0.46
C GLU A 177 9.62 -3.50 0.32
N LEU A 178 9.04 -2.94 1.38
CA LEU A 178 7.66 -2.45 1.38
C LEU A 178 7.61 -1.00 1.87
N ALA A 179 7.00 -0.13 1.05
CA ALA A 179 6.56 1.20 1.44
C ALA A 179 5.04 1.25 1.51
N VAL A 180 4.50 2.06 2.41
CA VAL A 180 3.07 2.34 2.49
C VAL A 180 2.88 3.84 2.58
N ALA A 181 2.07 4.39 1.67
CA ALA A 181 1.68 5.78 1.67
C ALA A 181 0.16 5.91 1.65
N ALA A 182 -0.37 6.88 2.38
CA ALA A 182 -1.74 7.33 2.21
C ALA A 182 -1.74 8.65 1.43
N PHE A 183 -2.75 8.88 0.60
CA PHE A 183 -2.83 10.10 -0.19
C PHE A 183 -4.26 10.65 -0.32
N TRP A 184 -4.35 11.96 -0.46
CA TRP A 184 -5.56 12.74 -0.75
C TRP A 184 -5.10 13.97 -1.55
N SER A 185 -5.32 15.20 -1.06
CA SER A 185 -4.65 16.43 -1.54
C SER A 185 -3.16 16.51 -1.20
N THR A 186 -2.68 15.62 -0.35
CA THR A 186 -1.25 15.43 -0.05
C THR A 186 -0.92 13.94 -0.01
N ALA A 187 0.36 13.59 -0.05
CA ALA A 187 0.83 12.22 0.08
C ALA A 187 1.74 12.07 1.30
N VAL A 188 1.38 11.11 2.17
CA VAL A 188 2.02 10.89 3.47
C VAL A 188 2.59 9.48 3.51
N LEU A 189 3.90 9.37 3.72
CA LEU A 189 4.58 8.08 3.90
C LEU A 189 4.35 7.55 5.31
N LEU A 190 3.42 6.60 5.44
CA LEU A 190 3.17 5.88 6.69
C LEU A 190 4.35 4.97 7.03
N GLN A 191 4.95 4.37 6.02
CA GLN A 191 6.22 3.65 6.16
C GLN A 191 7.08 3.90 4.92
N PRO A 192 8.27 4.50 5.07
CA PRO A 192 9.25 4.59 3.98
C PRO A 192 9.66 3.20 3.49
N LEU A 193 10.05 3.12 2.23
CA LEU A 193 10.52 1.85 1.63
C LEU A 193 11.63 1.22 2.48
N SER A 194 11.37 0.02 3.01
CA SER A 194 12.24 -0.69 3.94
C SER A 194 12.19 -2.20 3.71
N ALA A 195 13.34 -2.87 3.80
CA ALA A 195 13.47 -4.33 3.78
C ALA A 195 13.01 -5.02 5.09
N GLN A 196 12.63 -4.22 6.09
CA GLN A 196 12.05 -4.63 7.36
C GLN A 196 10.74 -3.88 7.57
N PRO A 197 9.63 -4.34 6.96
CA PRO A 197 8.34 -3.72 7.18
C PRO A 197 7.89 -3.90 8.63
N ARG A 198 7.28 -2.85 9.19
CA ARG A 198 6.67 -2.79 10.51
C ARG A 198 5.15 -2.64 10.34
N PRO A 199 4.41 -3.74 10.09
CA PRO A 199 2.98 -3.68 9.83
C PRO A 199 2.22 -3.03 10.99
N GLU A 200 2.69 -3.18 12.23
CA GLU A 200 2.09 -2.56 13.41
C GLU A 200 2.08 -1.02 13.31
N VAL A 201 3.21 -0.44 12.88
CA VAL A 201 3.34 1.01 12.69
C VAL A 201 2.45 1.51 11.56
N VAL A 202 2.38 0.75 10.46
CA VAL A 202 1.50 1.09 9.33
C VAL A 202 0.03 1.10 9.78
N VAL A 203 -0.39 0.06 10.49
CA VAL A 203 -1.76 -0.09 11.01
C VAL A 203 -2.10 1.04 11.97
N ASP A 204 -1.21 1.34 12.92
CA ASP A 204 -1.39 2.46 13.86
C ASP A 204 -1.55 3.80 13.15
N ARG A 205 -0.70 4.07 12.16
CA ARG A 205 -0.75 5.32 11.39
C ARG A 205 -1.99 5.40 10.49
N LEU A 206 -2.43 4.28 9.90
CA LEU A 206 -3.70 4.20 9.17
C LEU A 206 -4.90 4.51 10.06
N PHE A 207 -4.91 4.03 11.31
CA PHE A 207 -5.98 4.34 12.26
C PHE A 207 -6.01 5.82 12.68
N ASP A 208 -4.85 6.46 12.74
CA ASP A 208 -4.75 7.87 13.11
C ASP A 208 -5.19 8.82 11.98
N LEU A 209 -5.22 8.38 10.72
CA LEU A 209 -5.69 9.20 9.60
C LEU A 209 -7.20 9.46 9.66
N ALA A 210 -7.61 10.72 9.55
CA ALA A 210 -9.02 11.09 9.30
C ALA A 210 -9.37 11.11 7.79
N GLY A 211 -8.38 11.29 6.92
CA GLY A 211 -8.56 11.49 5.49
C GLY A 211 -8.70 12.96 5.09
N GLY A 212 -8.80 13.20 3.78
CA GLY A 212 -8.99 14.50 3.16
C GLY A 212 -10.34 14.60 2.46
N GLY A 213 -10.48 15.58 1.56
CA GLY A 213 -11.68 15.74 0.72
C GLY A 213 -11.42 15.71 -0.79
N THR A 214 -10.16 15.62 -1.22
CA THR A 214 -9.80 15.55 -2.64
C THR A 214 -8.75 14.47 -2.88
N THR A 215 -8.63 14.05 -4.13
CA THR A 215 -7.86 12.89 -4.58
C THR A 215 -6.80 13.34 -5.57
N ASP A 216 -5.52 13.30 -5.17
CA ASP A 216 -4.38 13.59 -6.03
C ASP A 216 -3.61 12.31 -6.40
N LEU A 217 -4.05 11.69 -7.50
CA LEU A 217 -3.44 10.46 -8.02
C LEU A 217 -2.06 10.71 -8.65
N ASP A 218 -1.84 11.88 -9.27
CA ASP A 218 -0.53 12.20 -9.86
C ASP A 218 0.54 12.31 -8.76
N LEU A 219 0.23 13.02 -7.67
CA LEU A 219 1.10 13.12 -6.50
C LEU A 219 1.39 11.75 -5.87
N ALA A 220 0.37 10.89 -5.75
CA ALA A 220 0.52 9.55 -5.19
C ALA A 220 1.48 8.68 -6.04
N LEU A 221 1.30 8.70 -7.37
CA LEU A 221 2.14 7.93 -8.29
C LEU A 221 3.58 8.47 -8.34
N ARG A 222 3.78 9.79 -8.29
CA ARG A 222 5.11 10.40 -8.17
C ARG A 222 5.79 10.03 -6.86
N THR A 223 5.07 10.08 -5.75
CA THR A 223 5.57 9.64 -4.43
C THR A 223 6.03 8.19 -4.48
N ALA A 224 5.25 7.30 -5.12
CA ALA A 224 5.66 5.90 -5.32
C ALA A 224 6.91 5.78 -6.20
N ALA A 225 7.01 6.56 -7.27
CA ALA A 225 8.18 6.59 -8.14
C ALA A 225 9.44 7.01 -7.38
N GLU A 226 9.35 8.02 -6.51
CA GLU A 226 10.46 8.48 -5.66
C GLU A 226 10.90 7.42 -4.65
N GLN A 227 9.95 6.69 -4.05
CA GLN A 227 10.28 5.55 -3.18
C GLN A 227 11.04 4.47 -3.96
N LEU A 228 10.52 4.10 -5.13
CA LEU A 228 11.09 3.04 -5.96
C LEU A 228 12.39 3.43 -6.68
N ALA A 229 12.66 4.72 -6.84
CA ALA A 229 13.92 5.20 -7.39
C ALA A 229 15.11 4.81 -6.51
N ARG A 230 14.90 4.66 -5.19
CA ARG A 230 15.92 4.29 -4.20
C ARG A 230 16.19 2.78 -4.14
N THR A 231 15.30 1.94 -4.69
CA THR A 231 15.48 0.49 -4.64
C THR A 231 16.43 -0.03 -5.72
N ARG A 232 17.27 -1.00 -5.32
CA ARG A 232 18.11 -1.79 -6.22
C ARG A 232 17.42 -3.09 -6.69
N THR A 233 16.17 -3.28 -6.30
CA THR A 233 15.44 -4.51 -6.49
C THR A 233 14.92 -4.64 -7.93
N ALA A 234 14.89 -5.88 -8.43
CA ALA A 234 14.61 -6.15 -9.84
C ALA A 234 13.13 -6.04 -10.20
N ALA A 235 12.26 -6.56 -9.34
CA ALA A 235 10.81 -6.49 -9.48
C ALA A 235 10.26 -5.32 -8.66
N ARG A 236 9.52 -4.43 -9.31
CA ARG A 236 8.97 -3.21 -8.72
C ARG A 236 7.49 -3.16 -9.03
N ASP A 237 6.67 -3.18 -7.99
CA ASP A 237 5.23 -3.18 -8.12
C ASP A 237 4.63 -2.06 -7.25
N VAL A 238 3.73 -1.28 -7.82
CA VAL A 238 2.89 -0.32 -7.07
C VAL A 238 1.50 -0.92 -7.00
N LEU A 239 0.93 -0.98 -5.81
CA LEU A 239 -0.46 -1.36 -5.60
C LEU A 239 -1.22 -0.12 -5.12
N LEU A 240 -2.20 0.32 -5.91
CA LEU A 240 -3.06 1.44 -5.62
C LEU A 240 -4.42 0.93 -5.15
N LEU A 241 -4.89 1.39 -3.99
CA LEU A 241 -6.23 1.15 -3.48
C LEU A 241 -7.02 2.47 -3.59
N SER A 242 -7.91 2.59 -4.57
CA SER A 242 -8.62 3.85 -4.90
C SER A 242 -9.88 3.54 -5.72
N ASP A 243 -10.84 4.46 -5.75
CA ASP A 243 -11.91 4.47 -6.74
C ASP A 243 -11.43 5.01 -8.11
N GLY A 244 -10.19 5.50 -8.18
CA GLY A 244 -9.56 5.96 -9.40
C GLY A 244 -10.14 7.25 -9.94
N MET A 245 -10.91 8.04 -9.17
CA MET A 245 -11.49 9.29 -9.66
C MET A 245 -10.68 10.49 -9.14
N PRO A 246 -9.76 11.06 -9.94
CA PRO A 246 -9.04 12.26 -9.52
C PRO A 246 -10.00 13.46 -9.46
N THR A 247 -10.01 14.15 -8.32
CA THR A 247 -10.85 15.34 -8.12
C THR A 247 -10.05 16.63 -8.15
N ASP A 248 -8.76 16.57 -7.81
CA ASP A 248 -7.88 17.74 -7.74
C ASP A 248 -6.46 17.37 -8.18
N SER A 249 -6.33 16.75 -9.36
CA SER A 249 -5.03 16.46 -9.96
C SER A 249 -5.01 16.61 -11.47
N PRO A 250 -3.82 16.86 -12.06
CA PRO A 250 -3.58 16.55 -13.46
C PRO A 250 -3.95 15.10 -13.79
N ASP A 251 -4.11 14.82 -15.08
CA ASP A 251 -4.29 13.46 -15.57
C ASP A 251 -3.21 12.52 -15.00
N PRO A 252 -3.56 11.43 -14.29
CA PRO A 252 -2.59 10.51 -13.68
C PRO A 252 -1.95 9.52 -14.68
N ARG A 253 -2.49 9.42 -15.91
CA ARG A 253 -2.00 8.46 -16.93
C ARG A 253 -0.54 8.67 -17.34
N PRO A 254 -0.04 9.91 -17.53
CA PRO A 254 1.38 10.16 -17.81
C PRO A 254 2.30 9.70 -16.68
N ALA A 255 1.89 9.86 -15.42
CA ALA A 255 2.66 9.38 -14.26
C ALA A 255 2.69 7.85 -14.20
N ALA A 256 1.54 7.19 -14.45
CA ALA A 256 1.48 5.74 -14.58
C ALA A 256 2.38 5.22 -15.72
N ALA A 257 2.34 5.86 -16.89
CA ALA A 257 3.22 5.53 -18.01
C ALA A 257 4.71 5.76 -17.70
N ALA A 258 5.04 6.74 -16.85
CA ALA A 258 6.41 6.94 -16.38
C ALA A 258 6.89 5.79 -15.48
N LEU A 259 6.03 5.27 -14.60
CA LEU A 259 6.31 4.07 -13.80
C LEU A 259 6.59 2.87 -14.70
N ALA A 260 5.75 2.63 -15.71
CA ALA A 260 5.93 1.54 -16.68
C ALA A 260 7.28 1.65 -17.40
N ARG A 261 7.65 2.84 -17.90
CA ARG A 261 8.94 3.09 -18.55
C ARG A 261 10.14 2.89 -17.61
N ALA A 262 9.96 3.11 -16.31
CA ALA A 262 10.97 2.84 -15.29
C ALA A 262 11.09 1.36 -14.89
N GLY A 263 10.29 0.47 -15.50
CA GLY A 263 10.24 -0.96 -15.23
C GLY A 263 9.42 -1.32 -13.99
N THR A 264 8.50 -0.45 -13.57
CA THR A 264 7.58 -0.67 -12.46
C THR A 264 6.19 -1.00 -13.00
N ARG A 265 5.49 -1.96 -12.39
CA ARG A 265 4.10 -2.30 -12.74
C ARG A 265 3.13 -1.64 -11.77
N LEU A 266 2.10 -0.97 -12.28
CA LEU A 266 1.02 -0.41 -11.48
C LEU A 266 -0.19 -1.34 -11.47
N HIS A 267 -0.55 -1.82 -10.30
CA HIS A 267 -1.75 -2.59 -10.04
C HIS A 267 -2.77 -1.74 -9.29
N VAL A 268 -4.05 -1.88 -9.62
CA VAL A 268 -5.12 -1.07 -9.01
C VAL A 268 -6.18 -1.98 -8.40
N LEU A 269 -6.49 -1.78 -7.13
CA LEU A 269 -7.63 -2.36 -6.44
C LEU A 269 -8.74 -1.30 -6.38
N THR A 270 -9.82 -1.55 -7.12
CA THR A 270 -10.93 -0.59 -7.25
C THR A 270 -11.88 -0.74 -6.08
N LEU A 271 -12.05 0.32 -5.29
CA LEU A 271 -12.95 0.34 -4.12
C LEU A 271 -14.43 0.60 -4.48
N SER A 272 -14.71 1.08 -5.68
CA SER A 272 -16.07 1.36 -6.16
C SER A 272 -16.57 0.31 -7.15
N ALA A 273 -17.88 0.05 -7.14
CA ALA A 273 -18.55 -0.78 -8.12
C ALA A 273 -19.08 0.02 -9.32
N ASP A 274 -18.88 1.34 -9.32
CA ASP A 274 -19.31 2.21 -10.41
C ASP A 274 -18.57 1.87 -11.72
N PRO A 275 -19.29 1.69 -12.86
CA PRO A 275 -18.66 1.32 -14.12
C PRO A 275 -17.61 2.31 -14.64
N GLU A 276 -17.80 3.62 -14.40
CA GLU A 276 -16.86 4.65 -14.83
C GLU A 276 -15.58 4.57 -13.99
N SER A 277 -15.71 4.44 -12.68
CA SER A 277 -14.60 4.20 -11.75
C SER A 277 -13.79 2.94 -12.12
N VAL A 278 -14.47 1.82 -12.38
CA VAL A 278 -13.83 0.56 -12.79
C VAL A 278 -13.09 0.72 -14.11
N ALA A 279 -13.70 1.38 -15.10
CA ALA A 279 -13.07 1.64 -16.39
C ALA A 279 -11.83 2.54 -16.24
N ASN A 280 -11.90 3.58 -15.40
CA ASN A 280 -10.77 4.47 -15.18
C ASN A 280 -9.61 3.78 -14.45
N CYS A 281 -9.91 2.98 -13.42
CA CYS A 281 -8.93 2.15 -12.73
C CYS A 281 -8.24 1.16 -13.68
N ALA A 282 -9.00 0.52 -14.57
CA ALA A 282 -8.45 -0.38 -15.58
C ALA A 282 -7.54 0.35 -16.58
N ALA A 283 -7.94 1.53 -17.04
CA ALA A 283 -7.13 2.36 -17.93
C ALA A 283 -5.83 2.82 -17.26
N LEU A 284 -5.89 3.20 -15.98
CA LEU A 284 -4.72 3.61 -15.21
C LEU A 284 -3.75 2.43 -14.99
N ALA A 285 -4.26 1.26 -14.61
CA ALA A 285 -3.46 0.04 -14.46
C ALA A 285 -2.79 -0.35 -15.79
N ALA A 286 -3.51 -0.28 -16.90
CA ALA A 286 -2.99 -0.56 -18.23
C ALA A 286 -1.87 0.42 -18.64
N ALA A 287 -2.06 1.72 -18.38
CA ALA A 287 -1.03 2.74 -18.62
C ALA A 287 0.26 2.48 -17.81
N GLY A 288 0.12 1.95 -16.59
CA GLY A 288 1.25 1.54 -15.76
C GLY A 288 1.72 0.09 -15.95
N GLY A 289 1.25 -0.60 -16.99
CA GLY A 289 1.72 -1.94 -17.36
C GLY A 289 1.35 -3.06 -16.37
N GLY A 290 0.34 -2.85 -15.54
CA GLY A 290 -0.17 -3.84 -14.58
C GLY A 290 -1.62 -4.22 -14.83
N ARG A 291 -2.33 -4.53 -13.75
CA ARG A 291 -3.69 -5.12 -13.76
C ARG A 291 -4.59 -4.42 -12.75
N SER A 292 -5.88 -4.34 -13.03
CA SER A 292 -6.88 -3.94 -12.06
C SER A 292 -7.69 -5.14 -11.55
N ALA A 293 -8.18 -5.05 -10.31
CA ALA A 293 -9.17 -5.98 -9.77
C ALA A 293 -10.14 -5.21 -8.87
N PRO A 294 -11.45 -5.52 -8.92
CA PRO A 294 -12.41 -4.91 -8.00
C PRO A 294 -12.23 -5.46 -6.58
N LEU A 295 -12.48 -4.61 -5.59
CA LEU A 295 -12.50 -4.97 -4.19
C LEU A 295 -13.83 -4.51 -3.58
N HIS A 296 -14.80 -5.43 -3.55
CA HIS A 296 -16.14 -5.13 -3.07
C HIS A 296 -16.30 -5.31 -1.56
N SER A 297 -15.44 -6.12 -0.94
CA SER A 297 -15.41 -6.30 0.51
C SER A 297 -13.97 -6.37 1.05
N PRO A 298 -13.73 -5.93 2.30
CA PRO A 298 -12.41 -6.01 2.92
C PRO A 298 -11.82 -7.42 2.93
N SER A 299 -12.64 -8.44 3.19
CA SER A 299 -12.22 -9.85 3.23
C SER A 299 -11.64 -10.37 1.90
N GLN A 300 -11.95 -9.73 0.77
CA GLN A 300 -11.40 -10.09 -0.54
C GLN A 300 -9.96 -9.61 -0.76
N ALA A 301 -9.49 -8.61 0.00
CA ALA A 301 -8.18 -7.97 -0.21
C ALA A 301 -7.02 -8.97 -0.32
N PRO A 302 -6.90 -10.00 0.54
CA PRO A 302 -5.81 -10.96 0.46
C PRO A 302 -5.79 -11.75 -0.86
N SER A 303 -6.98 -12.17 -1.32
CA SER A 303 -7.12 -12.91 -2.57
C SER A 303 -6.85 -12.01 -3.79
N ALA A 304 -7.29 -10.75 -3.76
CA ALA A 304 -7.07 -9.80 -4.82
C ALA A 304 -5.58 -9.44 -4.97
N VAL A 305 -4.89 -9.21 -3.85
CA VAL A 305 -3.43 -9.00 -3.82
C VAL A 305 -2.68 -10.19 -4.41
N ARG A 306 -3.12 -11.42 -4.10
CA ARG A 306 -2.52 -12.63 -4.69
C ARG A 306 -2.67 -12.63 -6.21
N THR A 307 -3.88 -12.45 -6.72
CA THR A 307 -4.16 -12.45 -8.17
C THR A 307 -3.38 -11.37 -8.93
N LEU A 308 -3.19 -10.19 -8.32
CA LEU A 308 -2.50 -9.07 -8.97
C LEU A 308 -0.99 -9.20 -8.98
N LEU A 309 -0.38 -9.87 -7.98
CA LEU A 309 1.07 -9.94 -7.80
C LEU A 309 1.71 -11.28 -8.18
N ASP A 310 0.91 -12.27 -8.59
CA ASP A 310 1.37 -13.55 -9.16
C ASP A 310 1.69 -13.41 -10.67
#